data_AF-A0A9D2RC55-F1
#
_entry.id   AF-A0A9D2RC55-F1
#
_cell.length_a   1.000
_cell.length_b   1.000
_cell.length_c   1.000
_cell.angle_alpha   90.00
_cell.angle_beta   90.00
_cell.angle_gamma   90.00
#
_symmetry.space_group_name_H-M   'P 1'
#
loop_
_entity.id
_entity.type
_entity.pdbx_description
1 polymer ?
#
loop_
_entity_poly.entity_id
_entity_poly.type
_entity_poly.pdbx_seq_one_letter_code
_entity_poly.pdbx_strand_id
1 'polypeptide(L)' 'MKCPFCGYEMQEGKICALGAAMEWKDAGGTDAFRLNSEPAVVARMNGDRIAGYRCEKCKKIIVEYQ' A
#
# COMPACT_ATOMS: atom_id res chain seq x y z
N MET A 1 3.42 4.44 12.80
CA MET A 1 4.62 5.23 12.44
C MET A 1 4.20 6.65 12.06
N LYS A 2 5.05 7.67 12.24
CA LYS A 2 4.75 9.03 11.81
C LYS A 2 5.02 9.21 10.31
N CYS A 3 4.10 9.85 9.60
CA CYS A 3 4.27 10.18 8.19
C CYS A 3 5.43 11.16 8.00
N PRO A 4 6.48 10.81 7.25
CA PRO A 4 7.65 11.67 7.07
C PRO A 4 7.34 12.95 6.28
N PHE A 5 6.16 13.03 5.65
CA PHE A 5 5.77 14.19 4.84
C PHE A 5 4.86 15.18 5.55
N CYS A 6 4.06 14.75 6.54
CA CYS A 6 3.09 15.62 7.20
C CYS A 6 2.96 15.41 8.71
N GLY A 7 3.76 14.52 9.30
CA GLY A 7 3.80 14.25 10.74
C GLY A 7 2.57 13.53 11.31
N TYR A 8 1.57 13.21 10.49
CA TYR A 8 0.37 12.49 10.96
C TYR A 8 0.64 11.01 11.20
N GLU A 9 -0.12 10.37 12.10
CA GLU A 9 0.01 8.93 12.35
C GLU A 9 -0.38 8.13 11.09
N MET A 10 0.39 7.09 10.78
CA MET A 10 0.14 6.22 9.65
C MET A 10 -0.46 4.89 10.11
N GLN A 11 -1.37 4.37 9.30
CA GLN A 11 -2.01 3.07 9.49
C GLN A 11 -1.20 1.98 8.81
N GLU A 12 -1.09 0.84 9.47
CA GLU A 12 -0.43 -0.34 8.91
C GLU A 12 -1.35 -1.05 7.91
N GLY A 13 -0.74 -1.73 6.95
CA GLY A 13 -1.45 -2.52 5.96
C GLY A 13 -0.49 -3.19 5.00
N LYS A 14 -1.02 -3.55 3.83
CA LYS A 14 -0.27 -4.27 2.80
C LYS A 14 -0.75 -3.91 1.41
N ILE A 15 0.15 -4.10 0.44
CA ILE A 15 -0.18 -4.05 -0.97
C ILE A 15 -0.37 -5.49 -1.46
N CYS A 16 -1.47 -5.73 -2.16
CA CYS A 16 -1.77 -7.00 -2.81
C CYS A 16 -1.92 -6.78 -4.32
N ALA A 17 -1.44 -7.72 -5.13
CA ALA A 17 -1.82 -7.79 -6.54
C ALA A 17 -3.20 -8.46 -6.66
N LEU A 18 -4.09 -7.85 -7.45
CA LEU A 18 -5.39 -8.42 -7.83
C LEU A 18 -5.54 -8.34 -9.35
N GLY A 19 -5.23 -9.45 -10.02
CA GLY A 19 -5.18 -9.51 -11.48
C GLY A 19 -4.14 -8.53 -12.04
N ALA A 20 -4.59 -7.58 -12.87
CA ALA A 20 -3.74 -6.54 -13.47
C ALA A 20 -3.67 -5.23 -12.66
N ALA A 21 -3.95 -5.28 -11.36
CA ALA A 21 -3.94 -4.11 -10.49
C ALA A 21 -3.26 -4.37 -9.15
N MET A 22 -2.88 -3.30 -8.48
CA MET A 22 -2.53 -3.34 -7.06
C MET A 22 -3.65 -2.75 -6.20
N GLU A 23 -3.83 -3.31 -5.02
CA GLU A 23 -4.75 -2.82 -4.00
C GLU A 23 -4.00 -2.60 -2.69
N TRP A 24 -4.37 -1.54 -1.99
CA TRP A 24 -4.03 -1.40 -0.58
C TRP A 24 -5.10 -2.09 0.26
N LYS A 25 -4.68 -2.83 1.29
CA LYS A 25 -5.54 -3.37 2.35
C LYS A 25 -5.01 -2.93 3.70
N ASP A 26 -5.90 -2.40 4.55
CA ASP A 26 -5.57 -2.13 5.95
C ASP A 26 -5.24 -3.43 6.71
N ALA A 27 -4.62 -3.29 7.89
CA ALA A 27 -4.30 -4.43 8.74
C ALA A 27 -5.55 -5.23 9.17
N GLY A 28 -6.71 -4.58 9.27
CA GLY A 28 -7.99 -5.22 9.58
C GLY A 28 -8.61 -6.02 8.41
N GLY A 29 -8.15 -5.80 7.18
CA GLY A 29 -8.71 -6.40 5.97
C GLY A 29 -10.12 -5.90 5.61
N THR A 30 -10.58 -4.83 6.27
CA THR A 30 -11.92 -4.25 6.15
C THR A 30 -12.00 -3.26 5.01
N ASP A 31 -10.97 -2.42 4.86
CA ASP A 31 -10.92 -1.39 3.83
C ASP A 31 -9.87 -1.76 2.77
N ALA A 32 -10.35 -1.97 1.55
CA ALA A 32 -9.52 -2.17 0.38
C ALA A 32 -9.81 -1.11 -0.67
N PHE A 33 -8.76 -0.56 -1.28
CA PHE A 33 -8.93 0.34 -2.43
C PHE A 33 -7.84 0.09 -3.48
N ARG A 34 -8.25 0.28 -4.74
CA ARG A 34 -7.40 0.09 -5.91
C ARG A 34 -6.39 1.23 -6.02
N LEU A 35 -5.14 0.87 -6.27
CA LEU A 35 -4.07 1.81 -6.59
C LEU A 35 -4.02 2.04 -8.09
N ASN A 36 -3.64 3.26 -8.49
CA ASN A 36 -3.32 3.54 -9.88
C ASN A 36 -1.93 2.98 -10.17
N SER A 37 -1.87 1.76 -10.72
CA SER A 37 -0.64 1.00 -10.93
C SER A 37 -0.50 0.59 -12.39
N GLU A 38 0.72 0.66 -12.93
CA GLU A 38 1.03 0.17 -14.28
C GLU A 38 1.15 -1.36 -14.31
N PRO A 39 0.76 -2.04 -15.40
CA PRO A 39 0.83 -3.49 -15.51
C PRO A 39 2.21 -4.09 -15.22
N ALA A 40 3.29 -3.40 -15.63
CA ALA A 40 4.66 -3.85 -15.36
C ALA A 40 5.00 -3.86 -13.86
N VAL A 41 4.51 -2.87 -13.11
CA VAL A 41 4.70 -2.80 -11.65
C VAL A 41 3.91 -3.90 -10.96
N VAL A 42 2.66 -4.13 -11.39
CA VAL A 42 1.82 -5.22 -10.87
C VAL A 42 2.50 -6.57 -11.10
N ALA A 43 3.00 -6.83 -12.31
CA ALA A 43 3.68 -8.08 -12.63
C ALA A 43 4.93 -8.31 -11.77
N ARG A 44 5.71 -7.27 -11.48
CA ARG A 44 6.91 -7.36 -10.65
C ARG A 44 6.60 -7.67 -9.19
N MET A 45 5.52 -7.09 -8.66
CA MET A 45 5.14 -7.21 -7.25
C MET A 45 4.16 -8.37 -6.98
N ASN A 46 3.72 -9.07 -8.04
CA ASN A 46 2.76 -10.15 -7.91
C ASN A 46 3.40 -11.36 -7.21
N GLY A 47 2.79 -11.77 -6.11
CA GLY A 47 3.27 -12.86 -5.25
C GLY A 47 4.07 -12.39 -4.05
N ASP A 48 4.53 -11.14 -4.03
CA ASP A 48 5.30 -10.59 -2.91
C ASP A 48 4.40 -10.23 -1.72
N ARG A 49 4.98 -10.36 -0.51
CA ARG A 49 4.33 -9.98 0.74
C ARG A 49 4.75 -8.57 1.13
N ILE A 50 4.14 -7.57 0.49
CA ILE A 50 4.51 -6.17 0.67
C ILE A 50 3.71 -5.57 1.82
N ALA A 51 4.33 -5.48 3.00
CA ALA A 51 3.81 -4.70 4.10
C ALA A 51 4.11 -3.21 3.89
N GLY A 52 3.28 -2.35 4.48
CA GLY A 52 3.54 -0.92 4.42
C GLY A 52 2.69 -0.12 5.39
N TYR A 53 2.78 1.19 5.23
CA TYR A 53 2.10 2.17 6.04
C TYR A 53 1.45 3.22 5.17
N ARG A 54 0.21 3.59 5.48
CA ARG A 54 -0.53 4.64 4.78
C ARG A 54 -0.85 5.80 5.69
N CYS A 55 -0.58 7.01 5.22
CA CYS A 55 -1.04 8.22 5.87
C CYS A 55 -2.45 8.60 5.38
N GLU A 56 -3.44 8.65 6.28
CA GLU A 56 -4.80 9.06 5.89
C GLU A 56 -4.91 10.54 5.51
N LYS A 57 -4.05 11.40 6.06
CA LYS A 57 -4.10 12.84 5.82
C LYS A 57 -3.60 13.21 4.42
N CYS A 58 -2.44 12.68 4.01
CA CYS A 58 -1.83 13.01 2.72
C CYS A 58 -1.93 11.88 1.68
N LYS A 59 -2.57 10.75 2.04
CA LYS A 59 -2.80 9.58 1.19
C LYS A 59 -1.54 8.86 0.67
N LYS A 60 -0.35 9.23 1.17
CA LYS A 60 0.92 8.58 0.82
C LYS A 60 1.03 7.20 1.47
N ILE A 61 1.55 6.24 0.70
CA ILE A 61 1.88 4.89 1.15
C ILE A 61 3.39 4.73 1.11
N ILE A 62 3.95 4.19 2.19
CA ILE A 62 5.36 3.84 2.31
C ILE A 62 5.44 2.33 2.43
N VAL A 63 6.24 1.71 1.59
CA VAL A 63 6.49 0.27 1.62
C VAL A 63 7.97 0.03 1.85
N GLU A 64 8.28 -0.95 2.68
CA GLU A 64 9.63 -1.48 2.81
C GLU A 64 9.71 -2.68 1.87
N TYR A 65 10.31 -2.46 0.69
CA TYR A 65 10.44 -3.46 -0.36
C TYR A 65 11.93 -3.59 -0.69
N GLN A 66 12.47 -4.79 -0.45
CA GLN A 66 13.88 -5.13 -0.70
C GLN A 66 14.03 -5.91 -2.01
#